data_AF-A0A2K2VTZ0-F1
#
_entry.id   AF-A0A2K2VTZ0-F1
#
_cell.length_a   1.000
_cell.length_b   1.000
_cell.length_c   1.000
_cell.angle_alpha   90.00
_cell.angle_beta   90.00
_cell.angle_gamma   90.00
#
_symmetry.space_group_name_H-M   'P 1'
#
loop_
_entity.id
_entity.type
_entity.pdbx_description
1 polymer ?
#
loop_
_entity_poly.entity_id
_entity_poly.type
_entity_poly.pdbx_seq_one_letter_code
_entity_poly.pdbx_strand_id
1 'polypeptide(L)'
;MTTVIKPPRLQPGDRVGVLAPASPCPVDELESGCLILEKMGLEVVVDVGSESLQADYLAGSDEYRASRFNQFVQDPEIRGLFCARGGYGSLRILSELSYDRLRSTPKPLVGFSDITALLLACYRQTGLVCFHGPTVSTLATADQNTVDSLWKALSITEPMQVHFPEALCLKPGSCVGPVLGGNFTTLSHLLGTDFFPSFTGAILLLEDRGEPTYRIDRMLTQLLHTGFFGDVAGLILGDFSESGPRDELNELVQERLASTSFPILSGVPIGHEQQNLTLPLGLPATLDAEAGTLTYHQAATTP
;
A
#
# COMPACT_ATOMS: atom_id res chain seq x y z
N MET A 1 18.65 -9.67 6.32
CA MET A 1 17.38 -9.05 6.77
C MET A 1 17.50 -7.55 6.60
N THR A 2 16.55 -6.90 5.94
CA THR A 2 16.54 -5.44 5.78
C THR A 2 16.29 -4.79 7.15
N THR A 3 17.13 -3.85 7.56
CA THR A 3 16.89 -3.08 8.79
C THR A 3 15.67 -2.19 8.59
N VAL A 4 14.66 -2.33 9.45
CA VAL A 4 13.42 -1.57 9.35
C VAL A 4 13.64 -0.13 9.85
N ILE A 5 13.17 0.84 9.06
CA ILE A 5 13.20 2.28 9.36
C ILE A 5 11.76 2.76 9.51
N LYS A 6 11.46 3.48 10.58
CA LYS A 6 10.13 4.04 10.84
C LYS A 6 10.17 5.54 10.62
N PRO A 7 9.21 6.13 9.89
CA PRO A 7 9.14 7.57 9.77
C PRO A 7 8.69 8.23 11.09
N PRO A 8 8.95 9.52 11.31
CA PRO A 8 8.31 10.29 12.37
C PRO A 8 6.78 10.31 12.18
N ARG A 9 6.03 10.38 13.28
CA ARG A 9 4.58 10.56 13.23
C ARG A 9 4.23 11.91 12.64
N LEU A 10 3.05 11.99 12.03
CA LEU A 10 2.43 13.26 11.69
C LEU A 10 1.73 13.87 12.90
N GLN A 11 1.76 15.21 12.95
CA GLN A 11 1.09 16.03 13.95
C GLN A 11 0.28 17.12 13.26
N PRO A 12 -0.80 17.64 13.88
CA PRO A 12 -1.48 18.83 13.36
C PRO A 12 -0.49 19.99 13.20
N GLY A 13 -0.56 20.68 12.06
CA GLY A 13 0.38 21.71 11.62
C GLY A 13 1.53 21.20 10.75
N ASP A 14 1.74 19.88 10.64
CA ASP A 14 2.75 19.34 9.75
C ASP A 14 2.39 19.60 8.28
N ARG A 15 3.38 20.04 7.51
CA ARG A 15 3.25 20.20 6.05
C ARG A 15 3.41 18.86 5.35
N VAL A 16 2.52 18.52 4.41
CA VAL A 16 2.57 17.25 3.67
C VAL A 16 2.50 17.49 2.17
N GLY A 17 3.30 16.73 1.42
CA GLY A 17 3.37 16.82 -0.03
C GLY A 17 2.39 15.86 -0.70
N VAL A 18 1.59 16.35 -1.64
CA VAL A 18 0.71 15.55 -2.51
C VAL A 18 1.32 15.51 -3.91
N LEU A 19 1.66 14.31 -4.38
CA LEU A 19 2.33 14.10 -5.67
C LEU A 19 1.62 13.04 -6.52
N ALA A 20 1.81 13.06 -7.84
CA ALA A 20 1.23 12.07 -8.76
C ALA A 20 2.33 11.22 -9.43
N PRO A 21 2.81 10.13 -8.80
CA PRO A 21 3.88 9.29 -9.36
C PRO A 21 3.40 8.39 -10.51
N ALA A 22 2.09 8.34 -10.78
CA ALA A 22 1.45 7.46 -11.75
C ALA A 22 0.54 8.25 -12.71
N SER A 23 -0.77 8.00 -12.70
CA SER A 23 -1.75 8.65 -13.57
C SER A 23 -2.17 10.03 -13.08
N PRO A 24 -2.67 10.91 -13.97
CA PRO A 24 -3.18 12.22 -13.58
C PRO A 24 -4.39 12.07 -12.65
N CYS A 25 -4.54 12.99 -11.71
CA CYS A 25 -5.66 13.03 -10.78
C CYS A 25 -6.75 13.99 -11.30
N PRO A 26 -8.04 13.60 -11.29
CA PRO A 26 -9.13 14.55 -11.51
C PRO A 26 -9.07 15.69 -10.48
N VAL A 27 -9.33 16.92 -10.93
CA VAL A 27 -9.15 18.14 -10.13
C VAL A 27 -10.12 18.18 -8.95
N ASP A 28 -11.38 17.82 -9.17
CA ASP A 28 -12.44 17.77 -8.16
C ASP A 28 -12.15 16.73 -7.06
N GLU A 29 -11.67 15.54 -7.44
CA GLU A 29 -11.23 14.51 -6.50
C GLU A 29 -10.01 14.96 -5.70
N LEU A 30 -9.04 15.61 -6.35
CA LEU A 30 -7.84 16.13 -5.71
C LEU A 30 -8.17 17.20 -4.68
N GLU A 31 -8.95 18.21 -5.05
CA GLU A 31 -9.37 19.29 -4.16
C GLU A 31 -10.15 18.74 -2.96
N SER A 32 -11.12 17.86 -3.21
CA SER A 32 -11.93 17.24 -2.15
C SER A 32 -11.09 16.40 -1.19
N GLY A 33 -10.14 15.61 -1.71
CA GLY A 33 -9.23 14.83 -0.89
C GLY A 33 -8.25 15.69 -0.08
N CYS A 34 -7.71 16.77 -0.66
CA CYS A 34 -6.88 17.73 0.05
C CYS A 34 -7.63 18.38 1.21
N LEU A 35 -8.90 18.75 1.01
CA LEU A 35 -9.75 19.29 2.09
C LEU A 35 -9.91 18.31 3.27
N ILE A 36 -9.89 16.99 3.03
CA ILE A 36 -9.91 16.00 4.12
C ILE A 36 -8.58 16.01 4.89
N LEU A 37 -7.44 16.04 4.20
CA LEU A 37 -6.13 16.14 4.85
C LEU A 37 -6.01 17.44 5.67
N GLU A 38 -6.53 18.56 5.15
CA GLU A 38 -6.57 19.84 5.87
C GLU A 38 -7.47 19.77 7.11
N LYS A 39 -8.62 19.10 7.03
CA LYS A 39 -9.51 18.85 8.19
C LYS A 39 -8.87 17.93 9.24
N MET A 40 -7.93 17.07 8.84
CA MET A 40 -7.07 16.30 9.76
C MET A 40 -6.01 17.19 10.44
N GLY A 41 -5.92 18.47 10.06
CA GLY A 41 -5.01 19.45 10.63
C GLY A 41 -3.67 19.55 9.93
N LEU A 42 -3.53 18.99 8.72
CA LEU A 42 -2.28 19.03 7.95
C LEU A 42 -2.25 20.24 7.01
N GLU A 43 -1.05 20.77 6.74
CA GLU A 43 -0.85 21.81 5.73
C GLU A 43 -0.47 21.18 4.39
N VAL A 44 -1.32 21.28 3.37
CA VAL A 44 -1.15 20.51 2.13
C VAL A 44 -0.37 21.31 1.07
N VAL A 45 0.66 20.69 0.50
CA VAL A 45 1.45 21.22 -0.63
C VAL A 45 1.24 20.30 -1.83
N VAL A 46 0.62 20.79 -2.89
CA VAL A 46 0.23 19.99 -4.06
C VAL A 46 1.18 20.24 -5.23
N ASP A 47 1.73 19.17 -5.82
CA ASP A 47 2.50 19.20 -7.07
C ASP A 47 2.26 17.87 -7.84
N VAL A 48 1.18 17.84 -8.63
CA VAL A 48 0.59 16.60 -9.18
C VAL A 48 0.63 16.49 -10.69
N GLY A 49 1.53 17.20 -11.37
CA GLY A 49 1.53 17.09 -12.83
C GLY A 49 2.53 17.92 -13.61
N SER A 50 2.86 17.33 -14.75
CA SER A 50 3.98 17.60 -15.63
C SER A 50 4.26 19.04 -16.01
N GLU A 51 5.49 19.20 -16.52
CA GLU A 51 5.83 20.16 -17.58
C GLU A 51 5.95 19.47 -18.98
N SER A 52 4.82 19.09 -19.57
CA SER A 52 4.57 18.28 -20.80
C SER A 52 4.30 16.77 -20.56
N LEU A 53 3.18 16.30 -21.13
CA LEU A 53 2.70 14.93 -21.01
C LEU A 53 3.41 14.00 -21.99
N GLN A 54 3.91 12.86 -21.50
CA GLN A 54 4.40 11.77 -22.37
C GLN A 54 3.25 10.92 -22.94
N ALA A 55 2.16 10.78 -22.17
CA ALA A 55 0.94 10.10 -22.58
C ALA A 55 -0.21 10.55 -21.64
N ASP A 56 -1.45 10.48 -22.12
CA ASP A 56 -2.63 10.96 -21.37
C ASP A 56 -2.91 10.19 -20.07
N TYR A 57 -2.40 8.95 -19.97
CA TYR A 57 -2.54 8.11 -18.78
C TYR A 57 -1.42 8.34 -17.73
N LEU A 58 -0.50 9.28 -17.95
CA LEU A 58 0.59 9.63 -17.03
C LEU A 58 0.42 11.07 -16.55
N ALA A 59 0.62 11.31 -15.26
CA ALA A 59 0.56 12.67 -14.71
C ALA A 59 1.68 13.58 -15.24
N GLY A 60 2.71 13.01 -15.85
CA GLY A 60 3.78 13.70 -16.55
C GLY A 60 4.87 12.80 -17.05
N SER A 61 5.93 13.40 -17.59
CA SER A 61 7.14 12.65 -17.94
C SER A 61 7.69 11.88 -16.74
N ASP A 62 8.40 10.78 -17.01
CA ASP A 62 9.11 10.01 -15.97
C ASP A 62 10.00 10.94 -15.12
N GLU A 63 10.85 11.73 -15.80
CA GLU A 63 11.74 12.74 -15.19
C GLU A 63 10.99 13.70 -14.26
N TYR A 64 9.86 14.25 -14.71
CA TYR A 64 9.06 15.15 -13.89
C TYR A 64 8.55 14.41 -12.64
N ARG A 65 7.90 13.26 -12.78
CA ARG A 65 7.31 12.53 -11.66
C ARG A 65 8.37 12.07 -10.65
N ALA A 66 9.51 11.58 -11.13
CA ALA A 66 10.66 11.23 -10.29
C ALA A 66 11.24 12.45 -9.57
N SER A 67 11.45 13.55 -10.29
CA SER A 67 12.01 14.78 -9.72
C SER A 67 11.12 15.36 -8.62
N ARG A 68 9.78 15.32 -8.76
CA ARG A 68 8.85 15.80 -7.74
C ARG A 68 8.86 14.95 -6.48
N PHE A 69 8.87 13.63 -6.64
CA PHE A 69 9.08 12.75 -5.49
C PHE A 69 10.40 13.10 -4.77
N ASN A 70 11.49 13.23 -5.52
CA ASN A 70 12.80 13.53 -4.96
C ASN A 70 12.85 14.90 -4.26
N GLN A 71 12.20 15.92 -4.82
CA GLN A 71 12.13 17.25 -4.21
C GLN A 71 11.39 17.22 -2.87
N PHE A 72 10.21 16.58 -2.79
CA PHE A 72 9.49 16.46 -1.52
C PHE A 72 10.22 15.59 -0.49
N VAL A 73 10.97 14.58 -0.92
CA VAL A 73 11.85 13.82 -0.01
C VAL A 73 12.94 14.72 0.56
N GLN A 74 13.54 15.59 -0.25
CA GLN A 74 14.64 16.48 0.14
C GLN A 74 14.22 17.70 0.97
N ASP A 75 12.98 18.16 0.81
CA ASP A 75 12.47 19.35 1.53
C ASP A 75 12.26 19.04 3.03
N PRO A 76 13.02 19.64 3.97
CA PRO A 76 12.88 19.34 5.39
C PRO A 76 11.54 19.78 5.99
N GLU A 77 10.82 20.69 5.34
CA GLU A 77 9.52 21.19 5.78
C GLU A 77 8.40 20.20 5.47
N ILE A 78 8.55 19.37 4.44
CA ILE A 78 7.57 18.32 4.12
C ILE A 78 7.76 17.14 5.08
N ARG A 79 6.73 16.84 5.86
CA ARG A 79 6.74 15.81 6.90
C ARG A 79 6.18 14.46 6.45
N GLY A 80 5.37 14.44 5.39
CA GLY A 80 4.78 13.23 4.82
C GLY A 80 4.46 13.37 3.32
N LEU A 81 4.32 12.22 2.65
CA LEU A 81 4.11 12.11 1.21
C LEU A 81 2.81 11.33 0.96
N PHE A 82 1.88 11.94 0.24
CA PHE A 82 0.60 11.34 -0.14
C PHE A 82 0.53 11.23 -1.66
N CYS A 83 0.27 10.02 -2.16
CA CYS A 83 0.07 9.82 -3.58
C CYS A 83 -1.34 10.30 -3.96
N ALA A 84 -1.40 11.18 -4.96
CA ALA A 84 -2.64 11.78 -5.43
C ALA A 84 -3.59 10.71 -5.98
N ARG A 85 -3.05 9.78 -6.76
CA ARG A 85 -3.79 8.70 -7.41
C ARG A 85 -2.84 7.56 -7.79
N GLY A 86 -3.36 6.35 -7.90
CA GLY A 86 -2.72 5.22 -8.57
C GLY A 86 -2.84 5.31 -10.10
N GLY A 87 -3.30 4.23 -10.74
CA GLY A 87 -3.47 4.14 -12.19
C GLY A 87 -2.34 3.37 -12.85
N TYR A 88 -1.47 4.04 -13.59
CA TYR A 88 -0.31 3.43 -14.22
C TYR A 88 0.89 4.38 -14.23
N GLY A 89 2.07 3.84 -13.97
CA GLY A 89 3.34 4.49 -14.31
C GLY A 89 4.34 4.62 -13.17
N SER A 90 3.97 4.25 -11.93
CA SER A 90 4.91 4.30 -10.80
C SER A 90 6.12 3.37 -11.00
N LEU A 91 5.95 2.21 -11.65
CA LEU A 91 7.05 1.30 -11.97
C LEU A 91 8.14 1.96 -12.82
N ARG A 92 7.78 2.91 -13.68
CA ARG A 92 8.72 3.52 -14.65
C ARG A 92 9.76 4.41 -13.99
N ILE A 93 9.45 4.98 -12.83
CA ILE A 93 10.30 5.98 -12.17
C ILE A 93 11.17 5.41 -11.05
N LEU A 94 11.04 4.11 -10.73
CA LEU A 94 11.66 3.52 -9.54
C LEU A 94 13.19 3.66 -9.54
N SER A 95 13.85 3.51 -10.70
CA SER A 95 15.31 3.66 -10.81
C SER A 95 15.82 5.09 -10.59
N GLU A 96 14.94 6.09 -10.65
CA GLU A 96 15.30 7.51 -10.57
C GLU A 96 15.09 8.10 -9.17
N LEU A 97 14.55 7.30 -8.23
CA LEU A 97 14.21 7.78 -6.90
C LEU A 97 15.44 7.89 -5.99
N SER A 98 15.46 8.93 -5.17
CA SER A 98 16.53 9.23 -4.22
C SER A 98 16.39 8.40 -2.93
N TYR A 99 16.55 7.08 -3.03
CA TYR A 99 16.40 6.16 -1.89
C TYR A 99 17.34 6.46 -0.73
N ASP A 100 18.57 6.89 -1.00
CA ASP A 100 19.53 7.27 0.05
C ASP A 100 19.05 8.47 0.85
N ARG A 101 18.43 9.45 0.18
CA ARG A 101 17.83 10.60 0.85
C ARG A 101 16.63 10.15 1.69
N LEU A 102 15.72 9.37 1.11
CA LEU A 102 14.59 8.81 1.84
C LEU A 102 15.01 8.01 3.08
N ARG A 103 16.12 7.25 2.99
CA ARG A 103 16.69 6.51 4.12
C ARG A 103 17.21 7.45 5.22
N SER A 104 17.85 8.56 4.84
CA SER A 104 18.42 9.54 5.79
C SER A 104 17.38 10.48 6.41
N THR A 105 16.27 10.73 5.71
CA THR A 105 15.17 11.61 6.13
C THR A 105 13.85 10.87 5.90
N PRO A 106 13.55 9.84 6.71
CA PRO A 106 12.37 9.03 6.52
C PRO A 106 11.09 9.85 6.76
N LYS A 107 10.10 9.66 5.89
CA LYS A 107 8.80 10.33 5.93
C LYS A 107 7.69 9.31 5.67
N PRO A 108 6.50 9.45 6.25
CA PRO A 108 5.39 8.57 5.90
C PRO A 108 5.08 8.71 4.41
N LEU A 109 4.92 7.57 3.73
CA LEU A 109 4.55 7.48 2.33
C LEU A 109 3.26 6.66 2.21
N VAL A 110 2.22 7.27 1.66
CA VAL A 110 0.85 6.70 1.62
C VAL A 110 0.35 6.54 0.19
N GLY A 111 -0.25 5.38 -0.08
CA GLY A 111 -1.06 5.12 -1.26
C GLY A 111 -1.42 3.63 -1.40
N PHE A 112 -2.06 3.26 -2.50
CA PHE A 112 -2.40 1.87 -2.83
C PHE A 112 -2.61 1.71 -4.35
N SER A 113 -3.06 0.54 -4.82
CA SER A 113 -3.19 0.23 -6.25
C SER A 113 -1.81 0.26 -6.95
N ASP A 114 -1.63 0.93 -8.09
CA ASP A 114 -0.34 1.07 -8.79
C ASP A 114 0.79 1.60 -7.87
N ILE A 115 0.45 2.40 -6.85
CA ILE A 115 1.41 2.92 -5.87
C ILE A 115 2.08 1.79 -5.07
N THR A 116 1.52 0.59 -5.03
CA THR A 116 2.16 -0.61 -4.46
C THR A 116 3.60 -0.78 -4.96
N ALA A 117 3.87 -0.47 -6.22
CA ALA A 117 5.23 -0.56 -6.74
C ALA A 117 6.20 0.39 -6.04
N LEU A 118 5.75 1.64 -5.82
CA LEU A 118 6.51 2.65 -5.10
C LEU A 118 6.71 2.25 -3.62
N LEU A 119 5.66 1.76 -2.94
CA LEU A 119 5.74 1.37 -1.52
C LEU A 119 6.71 0.22 -1.32
N LEU A 120 6.60 -0.84 -2.13
CA LEU A 120 7.45 -2.02 -2.04
C LEU A 120 8.90 -1.70 -2.43
N ALA A 121 9.12 -0.86 -3.46
CA ALA A 121 10.44 -0.41 -3.84
C ALA A 121 11.10 0.41 -2.72
N CYS A 122 10.38 1.36 -2.12
CA CYS A 122 10.89 2.15 -1.00
C CYS A 122 11.26 1.25 0.19
N TYR A 123 10.39 0.32 0.56
CA TYR A 123 10.70 -0.66 1.62
C TYR A 123 11.91 -1.53 1.26
N ARG A 124 11.97 -2.05 0.03
CA ARG A 124 13.08 -2.90 -0.42
C ARG A 124 14.41 -2.16 -0.37
N GLN A 125 14.46 -0.94 -0.88
CA GLN A 125 15.69 -0.17 -1.02
C GLN A 125 16.14 0.46 0.29
N THR A 126 15.21 0.82 1.18
CA THR A 126 15.54 1.62 2.38
C THR A 126 15.25 0.92 3.71
N GLY A 127 14.32 -0.04 3.73
CA GLY A 127 13.72 -0.58 4.95
C GLY A 127 12.61 0.29 5.54
N LEU A 128 12.24 1.39 4.88
CA LEU A 128 11.20 2.31 5.34
C LEU A 128 9.83 1.63 5.43
N VAL A 129 9.18 1.79 6.58
CA VAL A 129 7.76 1.49 6.76
C VAL A 129 6.94 2.46 5.93
N CYS A 130 6.27 1.92 4.93
CA CYS A 130 5.32 2.61 4.06
C CYS A 130 3.89 2.28 4.51
N PHE A 131 2.89 2.99 3.99
CA PHE A 131 1.50 2.80 4.38
C PHE A 131 0.65 2.46 3.17
N HIS A 132 0.11 1.24 3.14
CA HIS A 132 -0.96 0.89 2.23
C HIS A 132 -2.24 1.57 2.73
N GLY A 133 -2.74 2.56 2.02
CA GLY A 133 -3.88 3.36 2.45
C GLY A 133 -4.43 4.21 1.32
N PRO A 134 -5.49 5.00 1.57
CA PRO A 134 -6.17 5.74 0.52
C PRO A 134 -5.24 6.75 -0.15
N THR A 135 -5.34 6.85 -1.47
CA THR A 135 -4.81 7.98 -2.23
C THR A 135 -5.65 9.23 -1.99
N VAL A 136 -5.10 10.42 -2.29
CA VAL A 136 -5.85 11.68 -2.11
C VAL A 136 -7.16 11.67 -2.90
N SER A 137 -7.16 11.16 -4.13
CA SER A 137 -8.37 11.09 -4.95
C SER A 137 -9.47 10.24 -4.29
N THR A 138 -9.10 9.10 -3.72
CA THR A 138 -10.04 8.20 -3.03
C THR A 138 -10.50 8.72 -1.66
N LEU A 139 -9.71 9.61 -1.02
CA LEU A 139 -10.16 10.30 0.19
C LEU A 139 -11.36 11.20 -0.05
N ALA A 140 -11.59 11.68 -1.27
CA ALA A 140 -12.73 12.52 -1.63
C ALA A 140 -14.09 11.87 -1.31
N THR A 141 -14.16 10.54 -1.36
CA THR A 141 -15.40 9.76 -1.15
C THR A 141 -15.30 8.74 -0.01
N ALA A 142 -14.17 8.71 0.70
CA ALA A 142 -13.88 7.77 1.76
C ALA A 142 -14.85 7.90 2.95
N ASP A 143 -15.11 6.78 3.61
CA ASP A 143 -15.88 6.77 4.86
C ASP A 143 -15.04 7.26 6.07
N GLN A 144 -15.69 7.53 7.19
CA GLN A 144 -15.01 7.99 8.39
C GLN A 144 -14.02 6.96 8.94
N ASN A 145 -14.31 5.65 8.80
CA ASN A 145 -13.40 4.60 9.25
C ASN A 145 -12.07 4.63 8.49
N THR A 146 -12.12 4.90 7.19
CA THR A 146 -10.92 5.09 6.35
C THR A 146 -10.09 6.27 6.84
N VAL A 147 -10.72 7.44 7.03
CA VAL A 147 -10.05 8.65 7.51
C VAL A 147 -9.45 8.44 8.91
N ASP A 148 -10.20 7.84 9.83
CA ASP A 148 -9.73 7.55 11.19
C ASP A 148 -8.59 6.54 11.19
N SER A 149 -8.66 5.50 10.35
CA SER A 149 -7.60 4.50 10.22
C SER A 149 -6.31 5.11 9.68
N LEU A 150 -6.42 6.01 8.68
CA LEU A 150 -5.31 6.74 8.09
C LEU A 150 -4.64 7.61 9.16
N TRP A 151 -5.42 8.44 9.85
CA TRP A 151 -4.89 9.29 10.90
C TRP A 151 -4.23 8.48 12.01
N LYS A 152 -4.88 7.40 12.46
CA LYS A 152 -4.35 6.52 13.51
C LYS A 152 -3.00 5.93 13.09
N ALA A 153 -2.88 5.38 11.88
CA ALA A 153 -1.64 4.78 11.41
C ALA A 153 -0.47 5.78 11.34
N LEU A 154 -0.77 7.04 11.04
CA LEU A 154 0.24 8.09 10.82
C LEU A 154 0.59 8.92 12.07
N SER A 155 -0.27 8.95 13.09
CA SER A 155 -0.11 9.87 14.24
C SER A 155 0.29 9.18 15.55
N ILE A 156 0.10 7.87 15.68
CA ILE A 156 0.39 7.15 16.94
C ILE A 156 1.80 6.58 16.97
N THR A 157 2.41 6.61 18.15
CA THR A 157 3.71 5.97 18.45
C THR A 157 3.58 4.66 19.21
N GLU A 158 2.39 4.07 19.20
CA GLU A 158 2.08 2.79 19.84
C GLU A 158 1.76 1.71 18.80
N PRO A 159 1.99 0.43 19.10
CA PRO A 159 1.56 -0.65 18.23
C PRO A 159 0.05 -0.63 18.01
N MET A 160 -0.39 -0.85 16.77
CA MET A 160 -1.81 -0.91 16.44
C MET A 160 -2.32 -2.35 16.36
N GLN A 161 -3.57 -2.52 16.79
CA GLN A 161 -4.36 -3.70 16.46
C GLN A 161 -5.51 -3.28 15.55
N VAL A 162 -5.76 -4.09 14.53
CA VAL A 162 -6.87 -3.94 13.60
C VAL A 162 -7.71 -5.21 13.68
N HIS A 163 -9.02 -5.03 13.78
CA HIS A 163 -10.00 -6.11 13.82
C HIS A 163 -10.89 -6.01 12.59
N PHE A 164 -11.13 -7.15 11.95
CA PHE A 164 -11.88 -7.29 10.71
C PHE A 164 -13.11 -8.16 10.98
N PRO A 165 -14.18 -7.61 11.60
CA PRO A 165 -15.31 -8.40 12.05
C PRO A 165 -16.10 -9.06 10.91
N GLU A 166 -16.02 -8.52 9.70
CA GLU A 166 -16.70 -9.03 8.50
C GLU A 166 -15.79 -9.91 7.62
N ALA A 167 -14.53 -10.10 8.03
CA ALA A 167 -13.60 -10.94 7.28
C ALA A 167 -13.94 -12.43 7.44
N LEU A 168 -13.71 -13.19 6.37
CA LEU A 168 -13.95 -14.62 6.30
C LEU A 168 -12.62 -15.37 6.48
N CYS A 169 -12.57 -16.25 7.47
CA CYS A 169 -11.48 -17.21 7.63
C CYS A 169 -11.57 -18.30 6.55
N LEU A 170 -10.77 -18.20 5.48
CA LEU A 170 -10.69 -19.24 4.45
C LEU A 170 -9.83 -20.42 4.88
N LYS A 171 -8.83 -20.17 5.73
CA LYS A 171 -7.97 -21.19 6.32
C LYS A 171 -7.53 -20.77 7.72
N PRO A 172 -7.85 -21.58 8.75
CA PRO A 172 -7.63 -21.20 10.15
C PRO A 172 -6.16 -21.19 10.54
N GLY A 173 -5.89 -20.63 11.71
CA GLY A 173 -4.57 -20.57 12.32
C GLY A 173 -4.05 -19.14 12.50
N SER A 174 -2.88 -19.07 13.12
CA SER A 174 -2.18 -17.82 13.38
C SER A 174 -0.75 -17.89 12.88
N CYS A 175 -0.22 -16.74 12.46
CA CYS A 175 1.15 -16.61 12.02
C CYS A 175 1.74 -15.26 12.46
N VAL A 176 3.07 -15.19 12.44
CA VAL A 176 3.83 -13.97 12.72
C VAL A 176 4.75 -13.69 11.56
N GLY A 177 4.76 -12.45 11.09
CA GLY A 177 5.60 -12.05 9.97
C GLY A 177 5.52 -10.56 9.68
N PRO A 178 6.47 -10.00 8.91
CA PRO A 178 6.30 -8.66 8.37
C PRO A 178 5.09 -8.59 7.45
N VAL A 179 4.25 -7.57 7.58
CA VAL A 179 3.12 -7.34 6.66
C VAL A 179 3.65 -6.71 5.38
N LEU A 180 3.49 -7.36 4.23
CA LEU A 180 3.95 -6.85 2.94
C LEU A 180 2.94 -7.20 1.86
N GLY A 181 2.80 -6.34 0.85
CA GLY A 181 1.95 -6.58 -0.31
C GLY A 181 1.23 -5.32 -0.78
N GLY A 182 0.03 -5.48 -1.31
CA GLY A 182 -0.81 -4.42 -1.88
C GLY A 182 -1.51 -4.94 -3.13
N ASN A 183 -1.50 -4.15 -4.19
CA ASN A 183 -2.16 -4.49 -5.45
C ASN A 183 -1.52 -5.72 -6.10
N PHE A 184 -2.32 -6.75 -6.35
CA PHE A 184 -1.84 -8.05 -6.81
C PHE A 184 -1.23 -7.96 -8.22
N THR A 185 -1.92 -7.30 -9.15
CA THR A 185 -1.40 -7.04 -10.50
C THR A 185 -0.07 -6.31 -10.44
N THR A 186 0.03 -5.22 -9.70
CA THR A 186 1.26 -4.43 -9.57
C THR A 186 2.40 -5.25 -8.95
N LEU A 187 2.11 -6.01 -7.89
CA LEU A 187 3.07 -6.90 -7.24
C LEU A 187 3.60 -7.96 -8.21
N SER A 188 2.72 -8.56 -9.03
CA SER A 188 3.12 -9.57 -10.02
C SER A 188 4.07 -9.02 -11.07
N HIS A 189 3.92 -7.75 -11.45
CA HIS A 189 4.79 -7.06 -12.42
C HIS A 189 6.14 -6.63 -11.83
N LEU A 190 6.24 -6.50 -10.49
CA LEU A 190 7.51 -6.26 -9.83
C LEU A 190 8.38 -7.52 -9.70
N LEU A 191 7.77 -8.72 -9.77
CA LEU A 191 8.47 -9.97 -9.56
C LEU A 191 9.67 -10.12 -10.51
N GLY A 192 10.85 -10.38 -9.94
CA GLY A 192 12.10 -10.53 -10.69
C GLY A 192 12.85 -9.23 -10.95
N THR A 193 12.36 -8.08 -10.46
CA THR A 193 13.09 -6.81 -10.48
C THR A 193 13.85 -6.55 -9.18
N ASP A 194 14.81 -5.63 -9.20
CA ASP A 194 15.56 -5.20 -7.99
C ASP A 194 14.67 -4.49 -6.94
N PHE A 195 13.45 -4.11 -7.32
CA PHE A 195 12.48 -3.44 -6.47
C PHE A 195 11.55 -4.40 -5.72
N PHE A 196 11.60 -5.70 -6.02
CA PHE A 196 10.79 -6.71 -5.33
C PHE A 196 11.42 -7.08 -3.97
N PRO A 197 10.74 -6.89 -2.83
CA PRO A 197 11.24 -7.32 -1.54
C PRO A 197 11.16 -8.84 -1.36
N SER A 198 11.94 -9.35 -0.41
CA SER A 198 11.76 -10.73 0.05
C SER A 198 10.46 -10.81 0.86
N PHE A 199 9.62 -11.78 0.52
CA PHE A 199 8.39 -12.14 1.23
C PHE A 199 8.58 -13.36 2.14
N THR A 200 9.83 -13.76 2.38
CA THR A 200 10.13 -14.90 3.25
C THR A 200 9.69 -14.60 4.68
N GLY A 201 8.79 -15.43 5.20
CA GLY A 201 8.12 -15.28 6.47
C GLY A 201 7.07 -14.17 6.52
N ALA A 202 6.71 -13.55 5.39
CA ALA A 202 5.80 -12.40 5.38
C ALA A 202 4.33 -12.80 5.52
N ILE A 203 3.54 -11.91 6.12
CA ILE A 203 2.08 -11.90 5.99
C ILE A 203 1.78 -11.13 4.71
N LEU A 204 1.35 -11.84 3.68
CA LEU A 204 1.09 -11.30 2.36
C LEU A 204 -0.27 -10.61 2.32
N LEU A 205 -0.27 -9.37 1.83
CA LEU A 205 -1.46 -8.56 1.57
C LEU A 205 -1.75 -8.55 0.06
N LEU A 206 -2.94 -8.95 -0.38
CA LEU A 206 -3.34 -8.85 -1.78
C LEU A 206 -4.72 -8.22 -1.91
N GLU A 207 -4.82 -7.18 -2.74
CA GLU A 207 -6.05 -6.56 -3.21
C GLU A 207 -5.95 -6.31 -4.72
N ASP A 208 -7.07 -6.22 -5.44
CA ASP A 208 -7.04 -5.82 -6.85
C ASP A 208 -8.37 -5.23 -7.31
N ARG A 209 -8.41 -4.69 -8.54
CA ARG A 209 -9.66 -4.18 -9.12
C ARG A 209 -9.75 -4.45 -10.61
N GLY A 210 -10.92 -4.93 -11.05
CA GLY A 210 -11.28 -5.04 -12.47
C GLY A 210 -10.54 -6.15 -13.22
N GLU A 211 -9.82 -7.02 -12.52
CA GLU A 211 -9.15 -8.16 -13.13
C GLU A 211 -10.08 -9.37 -13.11
N PRO A 212 -10.53 -9.88 -14.28
CA PRO A 212 -11.41 -11.04 -14.31
C PRO A 212 -10.73 -12.26 -13.66
N THR A 213 -11.52 -13.14 -13.03
CA THR A 213 -11.06 -14.32 -12.26
C THR A 213 -9.94 -15.12 -12.94
N TYR A 214 -10.01 -15.35 -14.25
CA TYR A 214 -8.96 -16.12 -14.97
C TYR A 214 -7.59 -15.42 -14.99
N ARG A 215 -7.55 -14.09 -14.87
CA ARG A 215 -6.28 -13.34 -14.76
C ARG A 215 -5.72 -13.40 -13.34
N ILE A 216 -6.59 -13.34 -12.33
CA ILE A 216 -6.19 -13.61 -10.93
C ILE A 216 -5.60 -15.03 -10.83
N ASP A 217 -6.28 -16.04 -11.39
CA ASP A 217 -5.79 -17.42 -11.45
C ASP A 217 -4.42 -17.50 -12.14
N ARG A 218 -4.26 -16.82 -13.27
CA ARG A 218 -2.97 -16.75 -13.98
C ARG A 218 -1.86 -16.15 -13.11
N MET A 219 -2.13 -15.10 -12.35
CA MET A 219 -1.14 -14.50 -11.43
C MET A 219 -0.83 -15.41 -10.24
N LEU A 220 -1.83 -16.07 -9.65
CA LEU A 220 -1.61 -17.08 -8.61
C LEU A 220 -0.76 -18.23 -9.13
N THR A 221 -1.06 -18.70 -10.34
CA THR A 221 -0.31 -19.75 -11.06
C THR A 221 1.15 -19.34 -11.26
N GLN A 222 1.39 -18.12 -11.72
CA GLN A 222 2.74 -17.60 -11.91
C GLN A 222 3.52 -17.62 -10.59
N LEU A 223 2.96 -17.06 -9.51
CA LEU A 223 3.62 -17.03 -8.20
C LEU A 223 3.89 -18.45 -7.66
N LEU A 224 2.93 -19.38 -7.80
CA LEU A 224 3.13 -20.78 -7.44
C LEU A 224 4.32 -21.41 -8.17
N HIS A 225 4.46 -21.18 -9.47
CA HIS A 225 5.57 -21.72 -10.26
C HIS A 225 6.93 -21.12 -9.89
N THR A 226 6.97 -19.95 -9.25
CA THR A 226 8.23 -19.38 -8.74
C THR A 226 8.62 -19.92 -7.37
N GLY A 227 7.75 -20.70 -6.71
CA GLY A 227 7.93 -21.15 -5.33
C GLY A 227 7.62 -20.06 -4.29
N PHE A 228 7.13 -18.90 -4.71
CA PHE A 228 6.87 -17.73 -3.86
C PHE A 228 6.06 -18.03 -2.60
N PHE A 229 4.98 -18.82 -2.73
CA PHE A 229 4.13 -19.17 -1.59
C PHE A 229 4.75 -20.17 -0.62
N GLY A 230 5.87 -20.81 -0.96
CA GLY A 230 6.56 -21.75 -0.07
C GLY A 230 7.14 -21.08 1.18
N ASP A 231 7.44 -19.77 1.09
CA ASP A 231 8.05 -19.01 2.16
C ASP A 231 7.09 -17.99 2.82
N VAL A 232 5.84 -17.88 2.37
CA VAL A 232 4.85 -16.94 2.95
C VAL A 232 4.28 -17.51 4.25
N ALA A 233 4.13 -16.67 5.28
CA ALA A 233 3.65 -17.08 6.60
C ALA A 233 2.13 -16.98 6.78
N GLY A 234 1.46 -16.11 6.01
CA GLY A 234 0.02 -15.85 6.07
C GLY A 234 -0.45 -15.07 4.86
N LEU A 235 -1.76 -15.12 4.56
CA LEU A 235 -2.37 -14.35 3.48
C LEU A 235 -3.60 -13.58 3.97
N ILE A 236 -3.66 -12.30 3.62
CA ILE A 236 -4.81 -11.43 3.76
C ILE A 236 -5.26 -11.02 2.37
N LEU A 237 -6.50 -11.36 2.02
CA LEU A 237 -7.18 -10.90 0.83
C LEU A 237 -8.05 -9.70 1.20
N GLY A 238 -7.76 -8.59 0.53
CA GLY A 238 -8.54 -7.36 0.59
C GLY A 238 -9.74 -7.38 -0.33
N ASP A 239 -10.03 -6.21 -0.88
CA ASP A 239 -11.02 -6.03 -1.92
C ASP A 239 -10.51 -6.53 -3.28
N PHE A 240 -11.44 -7.12 -4.03
CA PHE A 240 -11.26 -7.57 -5.41
C PHE A 240 -12.44 -7.05 -6.25
N SER A 241 -12.81 -5.79 -6.06
CA SER A 241 -13.96 -5.18 -6.74
C SER A 241 -13.84 -5.32 -8.25
N GLU A 242 -14.99 -5.46 -8.91
CA GLU A 242 -15.09 -5.66 -10.36
C GLU A 242 -14.33 -6.89 -10.91
N SER A 243 -13.88 -7.81 -10.05
CA SER A 243 -13.10 -9.01 -10.44
C SER A 243 -13.94 -10.29 -10.49
N GLY A 244 -15.24 -10.20 -10.21
CA GLY A 244 -16.18 -11.32 -10.13
C GLY A 244 -16.79 -11.48 -8.73
N PRO A 245 -17.65 -12.49 -8.51
CA PRO A 245 -18.20 -12.77 -7.19
C PRO A 245 -17.11 -13.16 -6.18
N ARG A 246 -17.20 -12.62 -4.96
CA ARG A 246 -16.23 -12.88 -3.88
C ARG A 246 -16.11 -14.38 -3.56
N ASP A 247 -17.21 -15.12 -3.59
CA ASP A 247 -17.20 -16.56 -3.28
C ASP A 247 -16.41 -17.36 -4.33
N GLU A 248 -16.56 -17.04 -5.62
CA GLU A 248 -15.78 -17.68 -6.69
C GLU A 248 -14.28 -17.37 -6.56
N LEU A 249 -13.92 -16.15 -6.17
CA LEU A 249 -12.53 -15.78 -5.89
C LEU A 249 -11.98 -16.56 -4.69
N ASN A 250 -12.77 -16.67 -3.62
CA ASN A 250 -12.37 -17.41 -2.42
C ASN A 250 -12.17 -18.90 -2.74
N GLU A 251 -13.06 -19.50 -3.52
CA GLU A 251 -12.95 -20.88 -4.01
C GLU A 251 -11.68 -21.06 -4.85
N LEU A 252 -11.41 -20.14 -5.80
CA LEU A 252 -10.19 -20.15 -6.59
C LEU A 252 -8.94 -20.10 -5.69
N VAL A 253 -8.87 -19.16 -4.73
CA VAL A 253 -7.71 -19.05 -3.85
C VAL A 253 -7.53 -20.30 -3.01
N GLN A 254 -8.61 -20.85 -2.44
CA GLN A 254 -8.57 -22.10 -1.68
C GLN A 254 -8.09 -23.28 -2.54
N GLU A 255 -8.57 -23.40 -3.79
CA GLU A 255 -8.15 -24.42 -4.73
C GLU A 255 -6.65 -24.28 -5.06
N ARG A 256 -6.23 -23.10 -5.52
CA ARG A 256 -4.85 -22.85 -5.97
C ARG A 256 -3.83 -22.96 -4.84
N LEU A 257 -4.21 -22.56 -3.63
CA LEU A 257 -3.33 -22.56 -2.45
C LEU A 257 -3.60 -23.72 -1.49
N ALA A 258 -4.35 -24.75 -1.90
CA ALA A 258 -4.71 -25.89 -1.05
C ALA A 258 -3.50 -26.57 -0.39
N SER A 259 -2.38 -26.64 -1.12
CA SER A 259 -1.12 -27.29 -0.69
C SER A 259 -0.28 -26.48 0.30
N THR A 260 -0.57 -25.18 0.47
CA THR A 260 0.12 -24.33 1.44
C THR A 260 -0.29 -24.72 2.87
N SER A 261 0.36 -24.20 3.91
CA SER A 261 -0.04 -24.45 5.31
C SER A 261 -0.43 -23.20 6.08
N PHE A 262 -0.19 -22.01 5.53
CA PHE A 262 -0.41 -20.74 6.21
C PHE A 262 -1.91 -20.39 6.33
N PRO A 263 -2.29 -19.59 7.36
CA PRO A 263 -3.65 -19.09 7.50
C PRO A 263 -4.02 -18.08 6.41
N ILE A 264 -5.30 -18.06 6.03
CA ILE A 264 -5.84 -17.20 4.98
C ILE A 264 -7.09 -16.50 5.51
N LEU A 265 -7.05 -15.17 5.52
CA LEU A 265 -8.17 -14.28 5.85
C LEU A 265 -8.62 -13.54 4.60
N SER A 266 -9.92 -13.46 4.35
CA SER A 266 -10.49 -12.81 3.16
C SER A 266 -11.55 -11.76 3.50
N GLY A 267 -11.82 -10.84 2.58
CA GLY A 267 -12.82 -9.79 2.74
C GLY A 267 -12.38 -8.69 3.71
N VAL A 268 -11.08 -8.48 3.86
CA VAL A 268 -10.55 -7.36 4.64
C VAL A 268 -10.80 -6.04 3.88
N PRO A 269 -11.32 -4.97 4.54
CA PRO A 269 -11.70 -3.74 3.86
C PRO A 269 -10.48 -2.86 3.56
N ILE A 270 -9.66 -3.31 2.61
CA ILE A 270 -8.50 -2.62 2.05
C ILE A 270 -8.58 -2.73 0.53
N GLY A 271 -8.28 -1.66 -0.19
CA GLY A 271 -8.40 -1.62 -1.65
C GLY A 271 -9.40 -0.57 -2.13
N HIS A 272 -10.21 -0.89 -3.14
CA HIS A 272 -10.88 0.10 -3.99
C HIS A 272 -12.33 0.43 -3.68
N GLU A 273 -12.90 -0.19 -2.65
CA GLU A 273 -14.22 0.15 -2.14
C GLU A 273 -14.19 1.44 -1.31
N GLN A 274 -15.38 1.91 -0.89
CA GLN A 274 -15.50 3.14 -0.09
C GLN A 274 -14.69 3.10 1.22
N GLN A 275 -14.55 1.89 1.79
CA GLN A 275 -13.71 1.66 2.97
C GLN A 275 -12.36 1.08 2.55
N ASN A 276 -11.27 1.75 2.93
CA ASN A 276 -9.90 1.33 2.69
C ASN A 276 -9.04 1.61 3.93
N LEU A 277 -8.91 0.59 4.80
CA LEU A 277 -8.15 0.73 6.04
C LEU A 277 -6.65 0.89 5.76
N THR A 278 -6.01 1.77 6.53
CA THR A 278 -4.57 2.00 6.40
C THR A 278 -3.76 0.97 7.18
N LEU A 279 -2.87 0.24 6.49
CA LEU A 279 -1.99 -0.78 7.05
C LEU A 279 -0.50 -0.42 6.83
N PRO A 280 0.30 -0.37 7.91
CA PRO A 280 1.76 -0.25 7.80
C PRO A 280 2.41 -1.48 7.14
N LEU A 281 3.25 -1.25 6.14
CA LEU A 281 4.02 -2.29 5.46
C LEU A 281 5.44 -2.39 6.01
N GLY A 282 5.97 -3.60 6.11
CA GLY A 282 7.33 -3.90 6.55
C GLY A 282 7.50 -4.17 8.05
N LEU A 283 6.44 -4.02 8.84
CA LEU A 283 6.47 -4.29 10.29
C LEU A 283 5.99 -5.69 10.64
N PRO A 284 6.60 -6.34 11.66
CA PRO A 284 6.11 -7.60 12.18
C PRO A 284 4.74 -7.43 12.85
N ALA A 285 3.83 -8.34 12.53
CA ALA A 285 2.52 -8.46 13.14
C ALA A 285 2.16 -9.92 13.38
N THR A 286 1.18 -10.15 14.26
CA THR A 286 0.46 -11.42 14.36
C THR A 286 -0.83 -11.32 13.58
N LEU A 287 -1.04 -12.21 12.62
CA LEU A 287 -2.35 -12.48 12.02
C LEU A 287 -2.99 -13.65 12.77
N ASP A 288 -4.23 -13.48 13.20
CA ASP A 288 -5.11 -14.56 13.63
C ASP A 288 -6.31 -14.57 12.68
N ALA A 289 -6.36 -15.57 11.80
CA ALA A 289 -7.40 -15.64 10.77
C ALA A 289 -8.78 -16.02 11.35
N GLU A 290 -8.81 -16.81 12.43
CA GLU A 290 -10.08 -17.19 13.06
C GLU A 290 -10.68 -16.03 13.85
N ALA A 291 -9.84 -15.27 14.56
CA ALA A 291 -10.26 -14.07 15.26
C ALA A 291 -10.46 -12.86 14.34
N GLY A 292 -10.00 -12.92 13.08
CA GLY A 292 -10.03 -11.78 12.15
C GLY A 292 -9.22 -10.60 12.65
N THR A 293 -8.05 -10.82 13.26
CA THR A 293 -7.22 -9.74 13.83
C THR A 293 -5.82 -9.68 13.24
N LEU A 294 -5.31 -8.46 13.11
CA LEU A 294 -3.92 -8.16 12.79
C LEU A 294 -3.33 -7.25 13.87
N THR A 295 -2.34 -7.75 14.62
CA THR A 295 -1.74 -7.04 15.76
C THR A 295 -0.27 -6.76 15.49
N TYR A 296 0.09 -5.50 15.28
CA TYR A 296 1.47 -5.09 15.09
C TYR A 296 2.25 -5.17 16.40
N HIS A 297 3.50 -5.63 16.34
CA HIS A 297 4.34 -5.78 17.55
C HIS A 297 5.08 -4.50 17.92
N GLN A 298 5.07 -3.52 17.00
CA GLN A 298 5.78 -2.26 17.11
C GLN A 298 4.91 -1.15 16.53
N ALA A 299 5.13 0.08 17.01
CA ALA A 299 4.56 1.26 16.39
C ALA A 299 5.07 1.45 14.96
N ALA A 300 4.23 1.97 14.08
CA ALA A 300 4.58 2.28 12.69
C ALA A 300 5.42 3.55 12.54
N THR A 301 5.30 4.47 13.49
CA THR A 301 5.98 5.75 13.47
C THR A 301 6.88 5.93 14.70
N THR A 302 7.69 6.98 14.68
CA THR A 302 8.53 7.43 15.80
C THR A 302 8.04 8.79 16.31
N PRO A 303 8.34 9.16 17.57
CA PRO A 303 7.90 10.42 18.16
C PRO A 303 8.26 11.69 17.38
#